data_AF-T0UQI4-F1
#
_entry.id   AF-T0UQI4-F1
#
_cell.length_a   1.000
_cell.length_b   1.000
_cell.length_c   1.000
_cell.angle_alpha   90.00
_cell.angle_beta   90.00
_cell.angle_gamma   90.00
#
_symmetry.space_group_name_H-M   'P 1'
#
loop_
_entity.id
_entity.type
_entity.pdbx_description
1 polymer ?
#
loop_
_entity_poly.entity_id
_entity_poly.type
_entity_poly.pdbx_seq_one_letter_code
_entity_poly.pdbx_strand_id
1 'polypeptide(L)' 'MIKEIVKDTFFLAQKSEKATEADLYLATDLHDTLNANRENCVGMAANMIGVKNVLSL' A
#
# COMPACT_ATOMS: atom_id res chain seq x y z
N MET A 1 10.07 1.46 5.11
CA MET A 1 9.61 1.48 6.52
C MET A 1 8.33 0.68 6.62
N ILE A 2 8.18 -0.16 7.64
CA ILE A 2 6.95 -0.97 7.83
C ILE A 2 5.80 -0.02 8.21
N LYS A 3 4.70 -0.08 7.45
CA LYS A 3 3.48 0.69 7.67
C LYS A 3 2.39 -0.17 8.30
N GLU A 4 1.46 0.46 8.99
CA GLU A 4 0.26 -0.24 9.46
C GLU A 4 -0.72 -0.50 8.31
N ILE A 5 -1.35 -1.67 8.33
CA ILE A 5 -2.35 -2.04 7.34
C ILE A 5 -3.69 -1.39 7.71
N VAL A 6 -4.14 -0.45 6.89
CA VAL A 6 -5.45 0.17 6.93
C VAL A 6 -6.51 -0.86 6.54
N LYS A 7 -7.45 -1.11 7.45
CA LYS A 7 -8.59 -2.02 7.25
C LYS A 7 -9.93 -1.29 7.08
N ASP A 8 -9.89 0.04 7.01
CA ASP A 8 -11.08 0.87 6.85
C ASP A 8 -11.67 0.69 5.45
N THR A 9 -12.87 0.10 5.38
CA THR A 9 -13.54 -0.21 4.11
C THR A 9 -13.99 1.05 3.36
N PHE A 10 -14.32 2.13 4.06
CA PHE A 10 -14.71 3.40 3.42
C PHE A 10 -13.51 4.08 2.76
N PHE A 11 -12.32 3.94 3.34
CA PHE A 11 -11.09 4.40 2.71
C PHE A 11 -10.71 3.55 1.50
N LEU A 12 -10.74 2.22 1.67
CA LEU A 12 -10.34 1.27 0.62
C LEU A 12 -11.29 1.26 -0.59
N ALA A 13 -12.55 1.62 -0.41
CA ALA A 13 -13.54 1.74 -1.49
C ALA A 13 -13.36 3.00 -2.36
N GLN A 14 -12.53 3.96 -1.93
CA GLN A 14 -12.30 5.18 -2.71
C GLN A 14 -11.38 4.91 -3.90
N LYS A 15 -11.63 5.63 -4.99
CA LYS A 15 -10.84 5.52 -6.22
C LYS A 15 -9.41 6.01 -5.95
N SER A 16 -8.43 5.20 -6.32
CA SER A 16 -7.02 5.57 -6.27
C SER A 16 -6.64 6.59 -7.34
N GLU A 17 -5.69 7.45 -7.01
CA GLU A 17 -5.07 8.46 -7.85
C GLU A 17 -3.85 7.90 -8.60
N LYS A 18 -3.50 8.55 -9.70
CA LYS A 18 -2.41 8.10 -10.54
C LYS A 18 -1.08 8.27 -9.80
N ALA A 19 -0.34 7.17 -9.66
CA ALA A 19 1.02 7.21 -9.10
C ALA A 19 1.96 8.02 -10.01
N THR A 20 2.87 8.74 -9.38
CA THR A 20 3.91 9.58 -9.98
C THR A 20 5.30 9.09 -9.56
N GLU A 21 6.37 9.61 -10.15
CA GLU A 21 7.74 9.26 -9.74
C GLU A 21 8.03 9.62 -8.28
N ALA A 22 7.33 10.62 -7.74
CA ALA A 22 7.41 10.96 -6.32
C ALA A 22 6.94 9.81 -5.42
N ASP A 23 6.18 8.85 -5.93
CA ASP A 23 5.62 7.72 -5.17
C ASP A 23 6.55 6.49 -5.14
N LEU A 24 7.74 6.57 -5.73
CA LEU A 24 8.71 5.46 -5.74
C LEU A 24 9.10 5.00 -4.33
N TYR A 25 9.14 5.91 -3.35
CA TYR A 25 9.41 5.52 -1.95
C TYR A 25 8.33 4.60 -1.38
N LEU A 26 7.09 4.68 -1.89
CA LEU A 26 5.99 3.81 -1.46
C LEU A 26 6.19 2.38 -1.93
N ALA A 27 6.90 2.15 -3.03
CA ALA A 27 7.23 0.78 -3.45
C ALA A 27 8.11 0.09 -2.39
N THR A 28 9.07 0.81 -1.82
CA THR A 28 9.91 0.31 -0.73
C THR A 28 9.09 0.07 0.53
N ASP A 29 8.22 1.02 0.92
CA ASP A 29 7.35 0.86 2.08
C ASP A 29 6.37 -0.31 1.93
N LEU A 30 5.79 -0.49 0.74
CA LEU A 30 4.93 -1.63 0.42
C LEU A 30 5.69 -2.95 0.46
N HIS A 31 6.89 -2.99 -0.10
CA HIS A 31 7.72 -4.20 -0.11
C HIS A 31 8.17 -4.59 1.32
N ASP A 32 8.59 -3.63 2.12
CA ASP A 32 8.95 -3.85 3.53
C ASP A 32 7.75 -4.36 4.33
N THR A 33 6.58 -3.73 4.14
CA THR A 33 5.36 -4.08 4.84
C THR A 33 4.82 -5.44 4.39
N LEU A 34 4.90 -5.76 3.09
CA LEU A 34 4.56 -7.07 2.54
C LEU A 34 5.49 -8.15 3.09
N ASN A 35 6.80 -7.91 3.16
CA ASN A 35 7.74 -8.88 3.73
C ASN A 35 7.49 -9.13 5.22
N ALA A 36 7.15 -8.08 5.98
CA ALA A 36 6.76 -8.23 7.38
C ALA A 36 5.45 -9.02 7.56
N ASN A 37 4.57 -9.03 6.55
CA ASN A 37 3.28 -9.72 6.55
C ASN A 37 3.26 -10.94 5.61
N ARG A 38 4.42 -11.43 5.18
CA ARG A 38 4.57 -12.42 4.09
C ARG A 38 3.90 -13.76 4.39
N GLU A 39 3.74 -14.10 5.66
CA GLU A 39 3.06 -15.32 6.09
C GLU A 39 1.55 -15.28 5.84
N ASN A 40 0.95 -14.07 5.83
CA ASN A 40 -0.51 -13.88 5.75
C ASN A 40 -0.95 -13.04 4.56
N CYS A 41 -0.01 -12.46 3.80
CA CYS A 41 -0.30 -11.50 2.74
C CYS A 41 0.52 -11.82 1.49
N VAL A 42 -0.17 -12.01 0.37
CA VAL A 42 0.43 -12.35 -0.94
C VAL A 42 0.58 -11.16 -1.87
N GLY A 43 0.02 -10.01 -1.50
CA GLY A 43 0.10 -8.77 -2.26
C GLY A 43 -0.41 -7.59 -1.44
N MET A 44 0.03 -6.38 -1.77
CA MET A 44 -0.29 -5.16 -1.02
C MET A 44 -0.48 -3.97 -1.95
N ALA A 45 -1.53 -3.20 -1.72
CA ALA A 45 -1.80 -1.96 -2.46
C ALA A 45 -1.49 -0.73 -1.59
N ALA A 46 -1.12 0.39 -2.23
CA ALA A 46 -0.80 1.65 -1.55
C ALA A 46 -1.94 2.16 -0.65
N ASN A 47 -3.21 1.89 -1.01
CA ASN A 47 -4.35 2.25 -0.17
C ASN A 47 -4.40 1.46 1.15
N MET A 48 -3.79 0.26 1.19
CA MET A 48 -3.65 -0.52 2.42
C MET A 48 -2.65 0.08 3.39
N ILE A 49 -1.79 1.02 2.96
CA ILE A 49 -0.88 1.78 3.84
C ILE A 49 -1.31 3.25 3.98
N GLY A 50 -2.57 3.56 3.69
CA GLY A 50 -3.16 4.90 3.85
C GLY A 50 -2.88 5.87 2.71
N VAL A 51 -2.40 5.39 1.56
CA VAL A 51 -2.09 6.23 0.40
C VAL A 51 -3.04 5.95 -0.76
N LYS A 52 -3.74 6.96 -1.26
CA LYS A 52 -4.68 6.80 -2.39
C LYS A 52 -3.97 6.78 -3.74
N ASN A 53 -2.98 5.92 -3.93
CA ASN A 53 -2.27 5.78 -5.20
C ASN A 53 -2.56 4.43 -5.86
N VAL A 54 -2.49 4.35 -7.19
CA VAL A 54 -2.70 3.12 -7.98
C VAL A 54 -1.47 2.17 -7.91
N LEU A 55 -0.54 2.39 -6.97
CA LEU A 55 0.63 1.53 -6.80
C LEU A 55 0.26 0.24 -6.05
N SER A 56 0.61 -0.92 -6.60
CA SER A 56 0.34 -2.24 -6.02
C SER A 56 1.51 -3.20 -6.27
N LEU A 57 1.81 -4.06 -5.31
CA LEU A 57 2.80 -5.14 -5.37
C LEU A 57 2.16 -6.50 -5.18
#